data_AF-A0A953MTN0-F1
#
_entry.id   AF-A0A953MTN0-F1
#
_cell.length_a   1.000
_cell.length_b   1.000
_cell.length_c   1.000
_cell.angle_alpha   90.00
_cell.angle_beta   90.00
_cell.angle_gamma   90.00
#
_symmetry.space_group_name_H-M   'P 1'
#
loop_
_entity.id
_entity.type
_entity.pdbx_description
1 polymer ?
#
loop_
_entity_poly.entity_id
_entity_poly.type
_entity_poly.pdbx_seq_one_letter_code
_entity_poly.pdbx_strand_id
1 'polypeptide(L)' 'MASRENEIRQIGKECHDKCAIYFTIGDCVMPREGIFATVISGGEITIGDEVTILK' A
#
# COMPACT_ATOMS: atom_id res chain seq x y z
N MET A 1 -10.92 18.97 -11.89
CA MET A 1 -10.70 17.96 -10.83
C MET A 1 -9.65 17.01 -11.34
N ALA A 2 -8.47 16.95 -10.74
CA ALA A 2 -7.48 15.95 -11.07
C ALA A 2 -7.89 14.65 -10.35
N SER A 3 -8.25 13.61 -11.10
CA SER A 3 -8.50 12.29 -10.50
C SER A 3 -7.16 11.63 -10.21
N ARG A 4 -7.00 11.15 -8.98
CA ARG A 4 -5.82 10.40 -8.51
C ARG A 4 -6.26 8.96 -8.38
N GLU A 5 -5.65 8.07 -9.13
CA GLU A 5 -6.19 6.74 -9.36
C GLU A 5 -5.08 5.71 -9.20
N ASN A 6 -5.38 4.67 -8.40
CA ASN A 6 -4.51 3.55 -8.17
C ASN A 6 -5.31 2.27 -8.40
N GLU A 7 -4.71 1.32 -9.10
CA GLU A 7 -5.32 0.02 -9.35
C GLU A 7 -4.62 -1.03 -8.48
N ILE A 8 -5.37 -1.70 -7.62
CA ILE A 8 -4.82 -2.73 -6.74
C ILE A 8 -4.38 -3.93 -7.58
N ARG A 9 -3.11 -4.32 -7.44
CA ARG A 9 -2.52 -5.46 -8.15
C ARG A 9 -2.23 -6.65 -7.24
N GLN A 10 -1.90 -6.40 -5.98
CA GLN A 10 -1.52 -7.46 -5.06
C GLN A 10 -1.90 -7.09 -3.62
N ILE A 11 -2.36 -8.09 -2.87
CA ILE A 11 -2.58 -8.01 -1.42
C ILE A 11 -1.49 -8.85 -0.77
N GLY A 12 -0.79 -8.24 0.18
CA GLY A 12 0.42 -8.76 0.79
C GLY A 12 1.60 -8.74 -0.19
N LYS A 13 2.80 -8.88 0.34
CA LYS A 13 3.95 -9.34 -0.44
C LYS A 13 4.84 -10.22 0.42
N GLU A 14 5.50 -11.19 -0.20
CA GLU A 14 6.55 -11.92 0.48
C GLU A 14 7.66 -10.95 0.88
N CYS A 15 8.11 -11.05 2.13
CA CYS A 15 9.28 -10.32 2.57
C CYS A 15 10.50 -11.02 1.99
N HIS A 16 11.32 -10.29 1.22
CA HIS A 16 12.54 -10.85 0.66
C HIS A 16 13.52 -11.29 1.76
N ASP A 17 13.59 -10.51 2.86
CA ASP A 17 14.38 -10.79 4.04
C ASP A 17 13.65 -10.34 5.31
N LYS A 18 14.13 -10.80 6.48
CA LYS A 18 13.67 -10.28 7.77
C LYS A 18 14.18 -8.84 7.94
N CYS A 19 13.26 -7.87 8.02
CA CYS A 19 13.58 -6.45 8.18
C CYS A 19 13.60 -6.01 9.65
N ALA A 20 14.00 -4.76 9.91
CA ALA A 20 14.06 -4.20 11.27
C ALA A 20 12.74 -4.33 12.05
N ILE A 21 11.59 -4.22 11.37
CA ILE A 21 10.26 -4.40 11.98
C ILE A 21 10.17 -5.82 12.54
N TYR A 22 10.45 -6.84 11.72
CA TYR A 22 10.42 -8.23 12.13
C TYR A 22 11.34 -8.51 13.33
N PHE A 23 12.55 -7.96 13.34
CA PHE A 23 13.47 -8.16 14.48
C PHE A 23 13.02 -7.44 15.76
N THR A 24 12.28 -6.33 15.64
CA THR A 24 11.81 -5.56 16.79
C THR A 24 10.59 -6.19 17.45
N ILE A 25 9.62 -6.65 16.65
CA ILE A 25 8.33 -7.15 17.16
C ILE A 25 8.14 -8.66 16.98
N GLY A 26 9.04 -9.35 16.28
CA GLY A 26 8.95 -10.78 15.96
C GLY A 26 7.99 -11.13 14.82
N ASP A 27 7.35 -10.13 14.20
CA ASP A 27 6.29 -10.31 13.22
C ASP A 27 6.37 -9.24 12.11
N CYS A 28 5.84 -9.56 10.93
CA CYS A 28 5.74 -8.63 9.82
C CYS A 28 4.30 -8.51 9.33
N VAL A 29 3.81 -7.28 9.25
CA VAL A 29 2.47 -6.96 8.73
C VAL A 29 2.42 -7.01 7.20
N MET A 30 3.57 -6.81 6.53
CA MET A 30 3.69 -6.64 5.08
C MET A 30 3.07 -7.78 4.25
N PRO A 31 3.25 -9.07 4.59
CA PRO A 31 2.66 -10.17 3.82
C PRO A 31 1.15 -10.32 4.00
N ARG A 32 0.57 -9.71 5.03
CA ARG A 32 -0.84 -9.94 5.43
C ARG A 32 -1.75 -8.77 5.09
N GLU A 33 -1.32 -7.56 5.42
CA GLU A 33 -2.18 -6.36 5.32
C GLU A 33 -1.69 -5.37 4.25
N GLY A 34 -0.51 -5.59 3.66
CA GLY A 34 0.02 -4.69 2.65
C GLY A 34 -0.86 -4.66 1.41
N ILE A 35 -1.07 -3.48 0.83
CA ILE A 35 -1.76 -3.33 -0.45
C ILE A 35 -0.78 -2.71 -1.44
N PHE A 36 -0.63 -3.35 -2.60
CA PHE A 36 0.23 -2.88 -3.68
C PHE A 36 -0.61 -2.54 -4.89
N ALA A 37 -0.39 -1.35 -5.40
CA ALA A 37 -1.15 -0.80 -6.50
C ALA A 37 -0.22 -0.20 -7.56
N THR A 38 -0.71 -0.16 -8.79
CA THR A 38 -0.09 0.62 -9.87
C THR A 38 -0.74 1.99 -9.89
N VAL A 39 0.06 3.05 -9.96
CA VAL A 39 -0.43 4.41 -10.15
C VAL A 39 -0.93 4.55 -11.59
N ILE A 40 -2.22 4.80 -11.76
CA ILE A 40 -2.85 5.04 -13.06
C ILE A 40 -2.85 6.54 -13.37
N SER A 41 -3.17 7.35 -12.37
CA SER A 41 -3.11 8.81 -12.44
C SER A 41 -2.47 9.36 -11.17
N GLY A 42 -1.30 9.98 -11.35
CA GLY A 42 -0.52 10.55 -10.25
C GLY A 42 -1.03 11.92 -9.79
N GLY A 43 -0.50 12.38 -8.66
CA GLY A 43 -0.78 13.70 -8.11
C GLY A 43 -0.32 13.80 -6.66
N GLU A 44 -0.41 14.99 -6.09
CA GLU A 44 -0.10 15.21 -4.67
C GLU A 44 -1.21 14.66 -3.79
N ILE A 45 -0.88 13.92 -2.73
CA ILE A 45 -1.83 13.47 -1.71
C ILE A 45 -1.52 14.18 -0.39
N THR A 46 -2.56 14.49 0.39
CA THR A 46 -2.40 15.13 1.70
C THR A 46 -3.14 14.38 2.78
N ILE A 47 -2.73 14.59 4.04
CA ILE A 47 -3.44 14.01 5.19
C ILE A 47 -4.87 14.56 5.21
N GLY A 48 -5.85 13.65 5.22
CA GLY A 48 -7.27 13.99 5.19
C GLY A 48 -7.93 13.85 3.83
N ASP A 49 -7.18 13.54 2.76
CA ASP A 49 -7.78 13.17 1.48
C ASP A 49 -8.65 11.91 1.63
N GLU A 50 -9.87 11.94 1.09
CA GLU A 50 -10.76 10.79 1.08
C GLU A 50 -10.29 9.72 0.10
N VAL A 51 -10.45 8.45 0.47
CA VAL A 51 -10.20 7.30 -0.39
C VAL A 51 -11.53 6.62 -0.70
N THR A 52 -11.84 6.52 -1.98
CA THR A 52 -13.03 5.82 -2.46
C THR A 52 -12.63 4.57 -3.23
N ILE A 53 -13.23 3.44 -2.89
CA ILE A 53 -13.04 2.18 -3.63
C ILE A 53 -13.98 2.16 -4.81
N LEU A 54 -13.41 2.12 -6.01
CA LEU A 54 -14.13 1.94 -7.27
C LEU A 54 -14.01 0.47 -7.70
N LYS A 55 -15.07 -0.10 -8.28
CA LYS A 55 -15.13 -1.49 -8.76
C LYS A 55 -14.82 -1.58 -10.24
#